data_AF-A0A8C6I2X0-F1
#
_entry.id   AF-A0A8C6I2X0-F1
#
_cell.length_a   1.000
_cell.length_b   1.000
_cell.length_c   1.000
_cell.angle_alpha   90.00
_cell.angle_beta   90.00
_cell.angle_gamma   90.00
#
_symmetry.space_group_name_H-M   'P 1'
#
loop_
_entity.id
_entity.type
_entity.pdbx_description
1 polymer ?
#
loop_
_entity_poly.entity_id
_entity_poly.type
_entity_poly.pdbx_seq_one_letter_code
_entity_poly.pdbx_strand_id
1 'polypeptide(L)'
;MDHLRPPTESHLSRFLPLQQKNDPRHLVFINNKGFFDRSEDNLNFKLLEGIKEFPESTVSVLKSQHLRQKLLQSLFLDQVYWESQGGRQGIEKLIDVIERRARILITYINAHGAIVFPMNE
;
A
#
# COMPACT_ATOMS: atom_id res chain seq x y z
N MET A 1 4.62 -40.64 -24.03
CA MET A 1 3.65 -40.24 -23.00
C MET A 1 4.29 -39.09 -22.24
N ASP A 2 3.98 -37.88 -22.68
CA ASP A 2 4.54 -36.65 -22.10
C ASP A 2 3.75 -36.29 -20.84
N HIS A 3 4.43 -36.37 -19.70
CA HIS A 3 3.89 -35.86 -18.45
C HIS A 3 3.90 -34.32 -18.50
N LEU A 4 2.70 -33.75 -18.65
CA LEU A 4 2.40 -32.34 -18.43
C LEU A 4 2.93 -31.92 -17.05
N ARG A 5 4.06 -31.20 -17.04
CA ARG A 5 4.51 -30.44 -15.88
C ARG A 5 3.57 -29.22 -15.77
N PRO A 6 2.89 -28.99 -14.64
CA PRO A 6 2.06 -27.81 -14.49
C PRO A 6 2.96 -26.57 -14.58
N PRO A 7 2.51 -25.48 -15.23
CA PRO A 7 3.28 -24.25 -15.28
C PRO A 7 3.44 -23.73 -13.86
N THR A 8 4.69 -23.57 -13.45
CA THR A 8 5.07 -22.91 -12.21
C THR A 8 4.38 -21.55 -12.13
N GLU A 9 3.54 -21.36 -11.13
CA GLU A 9 3.02 -20.06 -10.70
C GLU A 9 4.19 -19.12 -10.39
N SER A 10 4.69 -18.40 -11.39
CA SER A 10 5.69 -17.35 -11.19
C SER A 10 5.01 -15.98 -11.16
N HIS A 11 5.19 -15.27 -10.04
CA HIS A 11 5.03 -13.82 -9.83
C HIS A 11 3.80 -13.31 -9.05
N LEU A 12 3.17 -14.14 -8.21
CA LEU A 12 2.36 -13.60 -7.12
C LEU A 12 3.23 -13.51 -5.86
N SER A 13 3.81 -12.33 -5.63
CA SER A 13 4.35 -11.97 -4.31
C SER A 13 3.19 -12.06 -3.31
N ARG A 14 3.12 -13.19 -2.59
CA ARG A 14 2.09 -13.46 -1.60
C ARG A 14 2.29 -12.48 -0.44
N PHE A 15 1.34 -11.57 -0.27
CA PHE A 15 1.17 -10.85 0.98
C PHE A 15 0.89 -11.88 2.07
N LEU A 16 1.82 -12.03 3.02
CA LEU A 16 1.67 -12.91 4.17
C LEU A 16 1.57 -12.02 5.41
N PRO A 17 0.35 -11.66 5.85
CA PRO A 17 0.19 -11.01 7.14
C PRO A 17 0.68 -12.00 8.21
N LEU A 18 1.79 -11.69 8.86
CA LEU A 18 2.26 -12.46 10.01
C LEU A 18 1.77 -11.78 11.28
N GLN A 19 1.14 -12.56 12.16
CA GLN A 19 0.84 -12.11 13.51
C GLN A 19 2.14 -12.14 14.32
N GLN A 20 2.42 -11.03 15.02
CA GLN A 20 3.53 -11.01 15.95
C GLN A 20 3.20 -11.93 17.13
N LYS A 21 4.10 -12.89 17.45
CA LYS A 21 3.86 -13.87 18.54
C LYS A 21 3.51 -13.24 19.89
N ASN A 22 3.97 -12.02 20.13
CA ASN A 22 3.79 -11.31 21.40
C ASN A 22 2.68 -10.24 21.34
N ASP A 23 2.14 -9.96 20.16
CA ASP A 23 1.00 -9.06 20.01
C ASP A 23 0.11 -9.48 18.82
N PRO A 24 -0.90 -10.32 19.06
CA PRO A 24 -1.77 -10.85 18.01
C PRO A 24 -2.66 -9.78 17.37
N ARG A 25 -2.74 -8.57 17.95
CA ARG A 25 -3.51 -7.44 17.42
C ARG A 25 -2.72 -6.66 16.35
N HIS A 26 -1.41 -6.89 16.25
CA HIS A 26 -0.56 -6.20 15.30
C HIS A 26 -0.10 -7.13 14.16
N LEU A 27 -0.47 -6.75 12.94
CA LEU A 27 -0.01 -7.40 11.73
C LEU A 27 1.33 -6.81 11.29
N VAL A 28 2.28 -7.69 10.96
CA VAL A 28 3.56 -7.29 10.37
C VAL A 28 3.46 -7.37 8.85
N PHE A 29 3.80 -6.26 8.18
CA PHE A 29 3.85 -6.18 6.73
C PHE A 29 5.20 -6.67 6.21
N ILE A 30 5.25 -7.90 5.71
CA ILE A 30 6.44 -8.49 5.07
C ILE A 30 6.25 -8.64 3.55
N ASN A 31 7.36 -8.66 2.81
CA ASN A 31 7.37 -8.81 1.35
C ASN A 31 6.65 -7.67 0.61
N ASN A 32 6.90 -6.41 1.01
CA ASN A 32 6.23 -5.21 0.50
C ASN A 32 6.73 -4.72 -0.87
N LYS A 33 7.10 -5.64 -1.78
CA LYS A 33 7.53 -5.23 -3.13
C LYS A 33 6.37 -4.55 -3.85
N GLY A 34 6.50 -3.25 -4.10
CA GLY A 34 5.51 -2.46 -4.82
C GLY A 34 5.59 -2.62 -6.34
N PHE A 35 4.43 -2.56 -7.01
CA PHE A 35 4.31 -2.50 -8.47
C PHE A 35 3.64 -1.18 -8.87
N PHE A 36 4.47 -0.20 -9.22
CA PHE A 36 4.05 1.18 -9.54
C PHE A 36 3.79 1.41 -11.03
N ASP A 37 4.17 0.46 -11.88
CA ASP A 37 3.95 0.42 -13.33
C ASP A 37 2.55 -0.10 -13.71
N ARG A 38 1.83 -0.74 -12.78
CA ARG A 38 0.49 -1.28 -13.01
C ARG A 38 -0.58 -0.20 -13.00
N SER A 39 -1.55 -0.34 -13.91
CA SER A 39 -2.78 0.47 -13.95
C SER A 39 -3.55 0.41 -12.62
N GLU A 40 -4.36 1.43 -12.38
CA GLU A 40 -5.28 1.51 -11.25
C GLU A 40 -6.38 0.45 -11.33
N ASP A 41 -6.65 -0.09 -12.51
CA ASP A 41 -7.56 -1.22 -12.70
C ASP A 41 -7.05 -2.50 -11.98
N ASN A 42 -5.78 -2.52 -11.56
CA ASN A 42 -5.21 -3.60 -10.76
C ASN A 42 -5.55 -3.48 -9.26
N LEU A 43 -6.17 -2.38 -8.82
CA LEU A 43 -6.61 -2.22 -7.44
C LEU A 43 -7.77 -3.18 -7.16
N ASN A 44 -7.66 -3.94 -6.06
CA ASN A 44 -8.68 -4.88 -5.63
C ASN A 44 -9.10 -4.58 -4.20
N PHE A 45 -10.36 -4.15 -4.04
CA PHE A 45 -10.94 -3.76 -2.75
C PHE A 45 -11.60 -4.91 -1.99
N LYS A 46 -11.50 -6.16 -2.46
CA LYS A 46 -12.12 -7.32 -1.81
C LYS A 46 -11.71 -7.50 -0.36
N LEU A 47 -10.48 -7.14 0.01
CA LEU A 47 -10.02 -7.19 1.41
C LEU A 47 -10.74 -6.17 2.31
N LEU A 48 -11.24 -5.08 1.73
CA LEU A 48 -11.97 -4.05 2.45
C LEU A 48 -13.47 -4.34 2.55
N GLU A 49 -13.97 -5.39 1.88
CA GLU A 49 -15.36 -5.80 2.01
C GLU A 49 -15.65 -6.23 3.46
N GLY A 50 -16.68 -5.62 4.06
CA GLY A 50 -17.05 -5.86 5.45
C GLY A 50 -16.26 -5.05 6.49
N ILE A 51 -15.20 -4.33 6.10
CA ILE A 51 -14.53 -3.36 6.98
C ILE A 51 -15.36 -2.08 7.00
N LYS A 52 -15.84 -1.71 8.20
CA LYS A 52 -16.72 -0.54 8.41
C LYS A 52 -16.05 0.62 9.12
N GLU A 53 -14.87 0.40 9.67
CA GLU A 53 -14.17 1.36 10.52
C GLU A 53 -12.73 1.52 10.05
N PHE A 54 -12.28 2.77 9.94
CA PHE A 54 -10.90 3.10 9.61
C PHE A 54 -10.31 4.06 10.65
N PRO A 55 -9.03 3.91 11.01
CA PRO A 55 -8.38 4.81 11.94
C PRO A 55 -8.33 6.26 11.44
N GLU A 56 -8.78 7.20 12.27
CA GLU A 56 -8.77 8.63 11.94
C GLU A 56 -7.39 9.16 11.61
N SER A 57 -6.39 8.77 12.38
CA SER A 57 -5.00 9.15 12.16
C SER A 57 -4.52 8.75 10.75
N THR A 58 -4.89 7.56 10.30
CA THR A 58 -4.50 7.05 8.98
C THR A 58 -5.27 7.75 7.86
N VAL A 59 -6.59 7.88 8.00
CA VAL A 59 -7.44 8.56 7.00
C VAL A 59 -7.03 10.04 6.86
N SER A 60 -6.68 10.69 7.96
CA SER A 60 -6.24 12.09 7.98
C SER A 60 -4.93 12.28 7.21
N VAL A 61 -3.96 11.36 7.33
CA VAL A 61 -2.73 11.41 6.54
C VAL A 61 -3.05 11.33 5.04
N LEU A 62 -3.94 10.42 4.63
CA LEU A 62 -4.32 10.27 3.22
C LEU A 62 -5.10 11.48 2.68
N LYS A 63 -5.92 12.12 3.51
CA LYS A 63 -6.66 13.35 3.15
C LYS A 63 -5.78 14.59 3.18
N SER A 64 -4.70 14.56 3.97
CA SER A 64 -3.76 15.67 4.05
C SER A 64 -2.92 15.79 2.78
N GLN A 65 -2.50 17.00 2.44
CA GLN A 65 -1.50 17.22 1.39
C GLN A 65 -0.06 16.89 1.86
N HIS A 66 0.10 16.22 3.02
CA HIS A 66 1.42 15.93 3.59
C HIS A 66 1.99 14.57 3.19
N LEU A 67 1.22 13.70 2.51
CA LEU A 67 1.70 12.36 2.12
C LEU A 67 2.98 12.43 1.28
N ARG A 68 2.97 13.25 0.22
CA ARG A 68 4.16 13.52 -0.62
C ARG A 68 5.34 14.04 0.17
N GLN A 69 5.13 15.03 1.04
CA GLN A 69 6.20 15.60 1.84
C GLN A 69 6.86 14.56 2.74
N LYS A 70 6.06 13.75 3.44
CA LYS A 70 6.53 12.67 4.31
C LYS A 70 7.28 11.59 3.53
N LEU A 71 6.76 11.20 2.36
CA LEU A 71 7.42 10.22 1.49
C LEU A 71 8.76 10.74 0.97
N LEU A 72 8.83 11.99 0.48
CA LEU A 72 10.07 12.59 0.03
C LEU A 72 11.12 12.64 1.15
N GLN A 73 10.74 13.07 2.35
CA GLN A 73 11.65 13.14 3.50
C GLN A 73 12.18 11.76 3.88
N SER A 74 11.30 10.74 3.93
CA SER A 74 11.71 9.39 4.32
C SER A 74 12.55 8.70 3.25
N LEU A 75 12.19 8.84 1.97
CA LEU A 75 12.88 8.17 0.87
C LEU A 75 14.23 8.82 0.55
N PHE A 76 14.39 10.12 0.83
CA PHE A 76 15.66 10.82 0.63
C PHE A 76 16.79 10.27 1.52
N LEU A 77 16.45 9.68 2.68
CA LEU A 77 17.44 9.11 3.59
C LEU A 77 18.05 7.79 3.07
N ASP A 78 17.34 7.08 2.19
CA ASP A 78 17.84 5.85 1.57
C ASP A 78 18.43 6.17 0.20
N GLN A 79 19.72 6.50 0.19
CA GLN A 79 20.44 6.87 -1.03
C GLN A 79 20.41 5.75 -2.09
N VAL A 80 20.55 4.49 -1.67
CA VAL A 80 20.56 3.34 -2.59
C VAL A 80 19.21 3.21 -3.28
N TYR A 81 18.12 3.27 -2.51
CA TYR A 81 16.78 3.25 -3.07
C TYR A 81 16.54 4.47 -3.97
N TRP A 82 16.85 5.67 -3.49
CA TRP A 82 16.66 6.92 -4.21
C TRP A 82 17.32 6.91 -5.59
N GLU A 83 18.59 6.54 -5.67
CA GLU A 83 19.34 6.44 -6.91
C GLU A 83 18.78 5.34 -7.82
N SER A 84 18.42 4.18 -7.26
CA SER A 84 17.84 3.07 -8.02
C SER A 84 16.53 3.42 -8.72
N GLN A 85 15.78 4.39 -8.20
CA GLN A 85 14.53 4.85 -8.80
C GLN A 85 14.75 5.91 -9.89
N GLY A 86 15.98 6.38 -10.12
CA GLY A 86 16.27 7.50 -11.03
C GLY A 86 16.30 8.86 -10.33
N GLY A 87 16.62 8.87 -9.03
CA GLY A 87 16.73 10.06 -8.22
C GLY A 87 15.39 10.78 -8.03
N ARG A 88 15.44 12.11 -7.89
CA ARG A 88 14.25 12.92 -7.57
C ARG A 88 13.09 12.71 -8.54
N GLN A 89 13.35 12.73 -9.84
CA GLN A 89 12.30 12.60 -10.85
C GLN A 89 11.62 11.22 -10.80
N GLY A 90 12.41 10.17 -10.55
CA GLY A 90 11.89 8.82 -10.37
C GLY A 90 11.01 8.68 -9.14
N ILE A 91 11.47 9.23 -8.02
CA ILE A 91 10.72 9.24 -6.76
C ILE A 91 9.45 10.07 -6.88
N GLU A 92 9.48 11.24 -7.53
CA GLU A 92 8.28 12.05 -7.77
C GLU A 92 7.23 11.27 -8.58
N LYS A 93 7.62 10.58 -9.66
CA LYS A 93 6.71 9.72 -10.43
C LYS A 93 6.11 8.58 -9.58
N LEU A 94 6.93 7.95 -8.74
CA LEU A 94 6.46 6.92 -7.82
C LEU A 94 5.43 7.48 -6.84
N ILE A 95 5.70 8.65 -6.25
CA ILE A 95 4.80 9.31 -5.32
C ILE A 95 3.49 9.72 -6.01
N ASP A 96 3.53 10.19 -7.26
CA ASP A 96 2.33 10.51 -8.03
C ASP A 96 1.39 9.29 -8.15
N VAL A 97 1.94 8.09 -8.38
CA VAL A 97 1.17 6.83 -8.40
C VAL A 97 0.56 6.54 -7.03
N ILE A 98 1.33 6.69 -5.95
CA ILE A 98 0.84 6.48 -4.58
C ILE A 98 -0.32 7.45 -4.26
N GLU A 99 -0.18 8.74 -4.57
CA GLU A 99 -1.21 9.74 -4.30
C GLU A 99 -2.48 9.51 -5.13
N ARG A 100 -2.34 9.08 -6.39
CA ARG A 100 -3.50 8.71 -7.21
C ARG A 100 -4.26 7.53 -6.60
N ARG A 101 -3.54 6.47 -6.19
CA ARG A 101 -4.13 5.30 -5.51
C ARG A 101 -4.73 5.65 -4.14
N ALA A 102 -4.10 6.54 -3.38
CA ALA A 102 -4.65 7.04 -2.11
C ALA A 102 -5.99 7.77 -2.32
N ARG A 103 -6.12 8.59 -3.38
CA ARG A 103 -7.40 9.24 -3.71
C ARG A 103 -8.50 8.24 -4.07
N ILE A 104 -8.17 7.18 -4.81
CA ILE A 104 -9.13 6.11 -5.11
C ILE A 104 -9.57 5.41 -3.83
N LEU A 105 -8.63 5.09 -2.93
CA LEU A 105 -8.94 4.47 -1.64
C LEU A 105 -9.85 5.37 -0.79
N ILE A 106 -9.59 6.68 -0.70
CA ILE A 106 -10.46 7.62 0.01
C ILE A 106 -11.86 7.67 -0.61
N THR A 107 -11.93 7.67 -1.94
CA THR A 107 -13.21 7.65 -2.66
C THR A 107 -14.01 6.39 -2.34
N TYR A 108 -13.35 5.23 -2.31
CA TYR A 108 -13.95 3.96 -1.90
C TYR A 108 -14.47 4.03 -0.45
N ILE A 109 -13.64 4.48 0.50
CA ILE A 109 -13.99 4.60 1.92
C ILE A 109 -15.23 5.49 2.10
N ASN A 110 -15.25 6.66 1.46
CA ASN A 110 -16.37 7.59 1.52
C ASN A 110 -17.65 7.01 0.92
N ALA A 111 -17.55 6.28 -0.20
CA ALA A 111 -18.70 5.68 -0.88
C ALA A 111 -19.35 4.53 -0.09
N HIS A 112 -18.57 3.84 0.75
CA HIS A 112 -19.04 2.69 1.54
C HIS A 112 -19.44 3.06 2.97
N GLY A 113 -19.54 4.36 3.30
CA GLY A 113 -20.07 4.84 4.58
C GLY A 113 -19.25 4.44 5.79
N ALA A 114 -17.94 4.22 5.61
CA ALA A 114 -17.09 3.77 6.69
C ALA A 114 -16.89 4.88 7.74
N ILE A 115 -17.01 4.51 9.01
CA ILE A 115 -16.87 5.42 10.15
C ILE A 115 -15.38 5.60 10.39
N VAL A 116 -14.96 6.86 10.53
CA VAL A 116 -13.60 7.21 10.90
C VAL A 116 -13.55 7.25 12.42
N PHE A 117 -12.74 6.40 13.05
CA PHE A 117 -12.70 6.23 14.51
C PHE A 117 -11.35 6.72 15.07
N PRO A 118 -11.33 7.53 16.14
CA PRO A 118 -10.10 7.90 16.83
C PRO A 118 -9.53 6.66 17.54
N MET A 119 -8.35 6.20 17.14
CA MET A 119 -7.64 5.16 17.89
C MET A 119 -7.08 5.76 19.18
N ASN A 120 -7.35 5.11 20.31
CA ASN A 120 -6.56 5.32 21.52
C ASN A 120 -5.19 4.66 21.28
N GLU A 121 -4.12 5.44 21.38
CA GLU A 121 -2.73 4.92 21.34
C GLU A 121 -2.40 4.04 22.56
#